data_AF-A0A6J7GIQ8-F1
#
_entry.id   AF-A0A6J7GIQ8-F1
#
_cell.length_a   1.000
_cell.length_b   1.000
_cell.length_c   1.000
_cell.angle_alpha   90.00
_cell.angle_beta   90.00
_cell.angle_gamma   90.00
#
_symmetry.space_group_name_H-M   'P 1'
#
loop_
_entity.id
_entity.type
_entity.pdbx_description
1 polymer ?
#
loop_
_entity_poly.entity_id
_entity_poly.type
_entity_poly.pdbx_seq_one_letter_code
_entity_poly.pdbx_strand_id
1 'polypeptide(L)'
;MGALMPEALDAAARLERIGIVADVLCITSPGQLYRAVQARQGHGDAESWILDQLLPADRATPMVTVLDGHPHTLAFLATVNRVASTSLGVSNFGQVGSLDEVYKHHHIDTDSIVGAALDVTGQ
;
A
#
# COMPACT_ATOMS: atom_id res chain seq x y z
N MET A 1 2.70 3.98 -5.66
CA MET A 1 3.55 5.09 -6.17
C MET A 1 4.93 4.52 -6.41
N GLY A 2 5.59 4.87 -7.52
CA GLY A 2 6.71 4.08 -8.06
C GLY A 2 8.01 4.09 -7.25
N ALA A 3 8.25 5.11 -6.41
CA ALA A 3 9.55 5.27 -5.75
C ALA A 3 9.90 4.12 -4.79
N LEU A 4 8.91 3.61 -4.06
CA LEU A 4 9.07 2.54 -3.05
C LEU A 4 8.96 1.13 -3.64
N MET A 5 8.97 1.01 -4.98
CA MET A 5 8.86 -0.29 -5.63
C MET A 5 10.02 -1.24 -5.32
N PRO A 6 11.29 -0.81 -5.25
CA PRO A 6 12.39 -1.69 -4.83
C PRO A 6 12.14 -2.28 -3.44
N GLU A 7 11.77 -1.45 -2.46
CA GLU A 7 11.53 -1.87 -1.08
C GLU A 7 10.33 -2.83 -0.99
N ALA A 8 9.27 -2.56 -1.76
CA ALA A 8 8.09 -3.42 -1.80
C ALA A 8 8.38 -4.80 -2.43
N LEU A 9 9.17 -4.84 -3.51
CA LEU A 9 9.57 -6.11 -4.16
C LEU A 9 10.51 -6.91 -3.26
N ASP A 10 11.48 -6.25 -2.62
CA ASP A 10 12.37 -6.90 -1.67
C ASP A 10 11.57 -7.45 -0.49
N ALA A 11 10.62 -6.70 0.05
CA ALA A 11 9.77 -7.16 1.15
C ALA A 11 8.95 -8.40 0.75
N ALA A 12 8.33 -8.38 -0.44
CA ALA A 12 7.60 -9.53 -0.98
C ALA A 12 8.49 -10.77 -1.11
N ALA A 13 9.72 -10.62 -1.63
CA ALA A 13 10.68 -11.73 -1.73
C ALA A 13 11.11 -12.26 -0.34
N ARG A 14 11.19 -11.40 0.68
CA ARG A 14 11.48 -11.83 2.06
C ARG A 14 10.30 -12.57 2.69
N LEU A 15 9.08 -12.10 2.49
CA LEU A 15 7.85 -12.74 2.96
C LEU A 15 7.65 -14.12 2.32
N GLU A 16 7.95 -14.24 1.02
CA GLU A 16 7.82 -15.52 0.31
C GLU A 16 8.74 -16.59 0.90
N ARG A 17 9.95 -16.23 1.33
CA ARG A 17 10.90 -17.16 1.98
C ARG A 17 10.39 -17.74 3.30
N ILE A 18 9.41 -17.10 3.93
CA ILE A 18 8.75 -17.58 5.16
C ILE A 18 7.32 -18.08 4.91
N GLY A 19 6.95 -18.29 3.63
CA GLY A 19 5.67 -18.88 3.24
C GLY A 19 4.50 -17.89 3.08
N ILE A 20 4.78 -16.58 3.12
CA ILE A 20 3.76 -15.54 2.93
C ILE A 20 3.90 -14.96 1.52
N VAL A 21 2.98 -15.31 0.63
CA VAL A 21 2.97 -14.80 -0.76
C VAL A 21 2.18 -13.49 -0.81
N ALA A 22 2.77 -12.46 -1.40
CA ALA A 22 2.15 -11.14 -1.55
C ALA A 22 2.14 -10.69 -3.02
N ASP A 23 0.98 -10.19 -3.47
CA ASP A 23 0.90 -9.46 -4.74
C ASP A 23 1.38 -8.02 -4.55
N VAL A 24 2.19 -7.50 -5.49
CA VAL A 24 2.70 -6.12 -5.44
C VAL A 24 2.00 -5.27 -6.51
N LEU A 25 1.28 -4.23 -6.06
CA LEU A 25 0.54 -3.32 -6.94
C LEU A 25 1.21 -1.94 -7.02
N CYS A 26 1.70 -1.57 -8.21
CA CYS A 26 2.24 -0.23 -8.44
C CYS A 26 1.13 0.77 -8.79
N ILE A 27 0.71 1.56 -7.80
CA ILE A 27 -0.34 2.58 -8.00
C ILE A 27 0.28 3.91 -8.47
N THR A 28 0.07 4.27 -9.73
CA THR A 28 0.59 5.51 -10.35
C THR A 28 -0.39 6.67 -10.30
N SER A 29 -1.70 6.40 -10.25
CA SER A 29 -2.74 7.43 -10.16
C SER A 29 -3.73 7.16 -9.02
N PRO A 30 -3.35 7.42 -7.76
CA PRO A 30 -4.24 7.25 -6.61
C PRO A 30 -5.54 8.04 -6.74
N GLY A 31 -5.48 9.25 -7.31
CA GLY A 31 -6.66 10.10 -7.52
C GLY A 31 -7.70 9.50 -8.48
N GLN A 32 -7.28 8.75 -9.51
CA GLN A 32 -8.22 8.05 -10.38
C GLN A 32 -8.92 6.91 -9.65
N LEU A 33 -8.17 6.12 -8.88
CA LEU A 33 -8.75 5.05 -8.06
C LEU A 33 -9.68 5.61 -6.98
N TYR A 34 -9.33 6.74 -6.37
CA TYR A 34 -10.20 7.38 -5.38
C TYR A 34 -11.50 7.88 -6.03
N ARG A 35 -11.45 8.49 -7.22
CA ARG A 35 -12.67 8.86 -7.97
C ARG A 35 -13.54 7.64 -8.31
N ALA A 36 -12.93 6.51 -8.67
CA ALA A 36 -13.66 5.26 -8.90
C ALA A 36 -14.37 4.76 -7.63
N VAL A 37 -13.72 4.88 -6.46
CA VAL A 37 -14.34 4.53 -5.16
C VAL A 37 -15.50 5.48 -4.85
N GLN A 38 -15.30 6.78 -5.04
CA GLN A 38 -16.35 7.78 -4.83
C GLN A 38 -17.56 7.52 -5.74
N ALA A 39 -17.34 7.21 -7.02
CA ALA A 39 -18.42 6.88 -7.96
C ALA A 39 -19.21 5.62 -7.52
N ARG A 40 -18.53 4.57 -7.01
CA ARG A 40 -19.22 3.40 -6.41
C ARG A 40 -20.10 3.75 -5.22
N GLN A 41 -19.73 4.78 -4.47
CA GLN A 41 -20.48 5.27 -3.33
C GLN A 41 -21.59 6.26 -3.73
N GLY A 42 -21.79 6.53 -5.03
CA GLY A 42 -22.75 7.51 -5.53
C GLY A 42 -22.26 8.96 -5.45
N HIS A 43 -20.96 9.17 -5.23
CA HIS A 43 -20.33 10.48 -5.15
C HIS A 43 -19.55 10.80 -6.43
N GLY A 44 -20.25 11.27 -7.45
CA GLY A 44 -19.67 11.68 -8.73
C GLY A 44 -19.82 10.64 -9.83
N ASP A 45 -19.32 10.99 -11.02
CA ASP A 45 -19.44 10.18 -12.25
C ASP A 45 -18.04 9.79 -12.74
N ALA A 46 -17.69 8.52 -12.54
CA ALA A 46 -16.43 7.93 -12.99
C ALA A 46 -16.58 6.43 -13.17
N GLU A 47 -15.84 5.87 -14.12
CA GLU A 47 -15.74 4.42 -14.28
C GLU A 47 -15.08 3.77 -13.06
N SER A 48 -15.62 2.64 -12.61
CA SER A 48 -15.11 1.93 -11.45
C SER A 48 -14.65 0.50 -11.70
N TRP A 49 -14.70 0.02 -12.95
CA TRP A 49 -14.29 -1.34 -13.33
C TRP A 49 -12.83 -1.64 -12.93
N ILE A 50 -11.96 -0.63 -12.93
CA ILE A 50 -10.53 -0.78 -12.61
C ILE A 50 -10.32 -1.31 -11.19
N LEU A 51 -11.23 -1.00 -10.26
CA LEU A 51 -11.15 -1.50 -8.90
C LEU A 51 -11.42 -3.00 -8.83
N ASP A 52 -12.33 -3.54 -9.66
CA ASP A 52 -12.57 -5.00 -9.74
C ASP A 52 -11.40 -5.71 -10.40
N GLN A 53 -10.72 -5.07 -11.35
CA GLN A 53 -9.55 -5.67 -11.99
C GLN A 53 -8.32 -5.67 -11.06
N LEU A 54 -8.09 -4.60 -10.32
CA LEU A 54 -6.91 -4.49 -9.43
C LEU A 54 -7.12 -5.19 -8.09
N LEU A 55 -8.34 -5.14 -7.56
CA LEU A 55 -8.70 -5.63 -6.22
C LEU A 55 -9.96 -6.52 -6.31
N PRO A 56 -9.92 -7.63 -7.05
CA PRO A 56 -11.08 -8.50 -7.19
C PRO A 56 -11.47 -9.10 -5.83
N ALA A 57 -12.78 -9.18 -5.57
CA ALA A 57 -13.32 -9.52 -4.24
C ALA A 57 -12.99 -10.95 -3.79
N ASP A 58 -12.83 -11.89 -4.72
CA ASP A 58 -12.45 -13.29 -4.45
C ASP A 58 -10.97 -13.45 -4.05
N ARG A 59 -10.15 -12.42 -4.27
CA ARG A 59 -8.75 -12.34 -3.80
C ARG A 59 -8.55 -11.31 -2.70
N ALA A 60 -9.61 -10.92 -1.99
CA ALA A 60 -9.51 -9.97 -0.88
C ALA A 60 -8.60 -10.54 0.23
N THR A 61 -7.48 -9.86 0.46
CA THR A 61 -6.43 -10.25 1.41
C THR A 61 -5.97 -9.02 2.20
N PRO A 62 -5.39 -9.16 3.41
CA PRO A 62 -4.78 -8.04 4.13
C PRO A 62 -3.80 -7.22 3.27
N MET A 63 -3.74 -5.93 3.51
CA MET A 63 -3.02 -4.99 2.64
C MET A 63 -2.05 -4.10 3.42
N VAL A 64 -0.80 -4.02 2.95
CA VAL A 64 0.13 -2.95 3.34
C VAL A 64 0.20 -1.95 2.20
N THR A 65 -0.08 -0.68 2.49
CA THR A 65 0.18 0.41 1.54
C THR A 65 1.45 1.15 1.96
N VAL A 66 2.26 1.57 0.99
CA VAL A 66 3.51 2.29 1.25
C VAL A 66 3.71 3.38 0.19
N LEU A 67 4.11 4.58 0.62
CA LEU A 67 4.54 5.65 -0.27
C LEU A 67 5.54 6.60 0.39
N ASP A 68 6.36 7.26 -0.43
CA ASP A 68 7.11 8.47 -0.06
C ASP A 68 6.16 9.68 -0.06
N GLY A 69 5.36 9.78 0.99
CA GLY A 69 4.32 10.80 1.15
C GLY A 69 3.33 10.42 2.24
N HIS A 70 2.34 11.27 2.48
CA HIS A 70 1.43 11.05 3.61
C HIS A 70 0.59 9.76 3.42
N PRO A 71 0.56 8.83 4.40
CA PRO A 71 -0.03 7.49 4.27
C PRO A 71 -1.51 7.49 3.87
N HIS A 72 -2.26 8.53 4.26
CA HIS A 72 -3.66 8.73 3.86
C HIS A 72 -3.90 8.69 2.34
N THR A 73 -2.88 8.99 1.53
CA THR A 73 -2.99 8.99 0.06
C THR A 73 -3.44 7.64 -0.50
N LEU A 74 -3.07 6.53 0.16
CA LEU A 74 -3.39 5.17 -0.27
C LEU A 74 -4.28 4.41 0.71
N ALA A 75 -4.47 4.91 1.93
CA ALA A 75 -5.24 4.23 2.99
C ALA A 75 -6.66 3.83 2.56
N PHE A 76 -7.28 4.59 1.64
CA PHE A 76 -8.63 4.29 1.15
C PHE A 76 -8.71 2.95 0.38
N LEU A 77 -7.62 2.42 -0.17
CA LEU A 77 -7.63 1.19 -0.99
C LEU A 77 -8.13 -0.02 -0.21
N ALA A 78 -7.80 -0.10 1.09
CA ALA A 78 -8.28 -1.17 1.96
C ALA A 78 -9.81 -1.18 2.10
N THR A 79 -10.47 -0.02 1.89
CA THR A 79 -11.93 0.12 2.01
C THR A 79 -12.69 -0.51 0.85
N VAL A 80 -12.03 -0.77 -0.29
CA VAL A 80 -12.66 -1.36 -1.48
C VAL A 80 -13.28 -2.72 -1.16
N ASN A 81 -12.50 -3.60 -0.53
CA ASN A 81 -12.95 -4.92 -0.08
C ASN A 81 -13.02 -5.06 1.45
N ARG A 82 -12.82 -3.96 2.20
CA ARG A 82 -12.86 -3.90 3.67
C ARG A 82 -11.91 -4.90 4.34
N VAL A 83 -10.66 -4.92 3.89
CA VAL A 83 -9.61 -5.82 4.39
C VAL A 83 -8.85 -5.18 5.56
N ALA A 84 -8.21 -6.01 6.40
CA ALA A 84 -7.24 -5.52 7.38
C ALA A 84 -6.08 -4.81 6.67
N SER A 85 -5.59 -3.70 7.24
CA SER A 85 -4.55 -2.92 6.56
C SER A 85 -3.64 -2.12 7.46
N THR A 86 -2.40 -1.93 7.02
CA THR A 86 -1.44 -0.98 7.58
C THR A 86 -1.02 0.01 6.48
N SER A 87 -1.00 1.31 6.79
CA SER A 87 -0.61 2.36 5.84
C SER A 87 0.69 3.01 6.28
N LEU A 88 1.77 2.73 5.54
CA LEU A 88 3.10 3.26 5.75
C LEU A 88 3.32 4.49 4.87
N GLY A 89 3.99 5.49 5.43
CA GLY A 89 4.25 6.74 4.73
C GLY A 89 4.94 7.77 5.61
N VAL A 90 5.22 8.91 5.00
CA VAL A 90 5.88 10.05 5.65
C VAL A 90 4.84 10.91 6.36
N SER A 91 4.78 10.80 7.69
CA SER A 91 3.82 11.56 8.53
C SER A 91 4.45 12.80 9.19
N ASN A 92 5.76 12.79 9.41
CA ASN A 92 6.49 13.89 10.03
C ASN A 92 7.35 14.61 9.00
N PHE A 93 7.44 15.93 9.11
CA PHE A 93 8.21 16.76 8.19
C PHE A 93 9.67 16.89 8.65
N GLY A 94 10.59 16.86 7.68
CA GLY A 94 11.99 17.21 7.86
C GLY A 94 12.84 16.06 8.36
N GLN A 95 13.71 15.56 7.48
CA GLN A 95 14.79 14.64 7.83
C GLN A 95 15.91 14.80 6.81
N VAL A 96 17.16 14.72 7.28
CA VAL A 96 18.36 14.70 6.42
C VAL A 96 19.11 13.40 6.71
N GLY A 97 19.61 12.76 5.66
CA GLY A 97 20.34 11.51 5.73
C GLY A 97 20.53 10.91 4.34
N SER A 98 21.14 9.74 4.29
CA SER A 98 21.07 8.86 3.11
C SER A 98 19.64 8.37 2.88
N LEU A 99 19.36 7.86 1.67
CA LEU A 99 18.03 7.33 1.33
C LEU A 99 17.58 6.25 2.31
N ASP A 100 18.45 5.28 2.59
CA ASP A 100 18.18 4.17 3.52
C ASP A 100 17.88 4.66 4.94
N GLU A 101 18.63 5.66 5.42
CA GLU A 101 18.40 6.25 6.75
C GLU A 101 17.05 6.98 6.82
N VAL A 102 16.69 7.71 5.76
CA VAL A 102 15.42 8.45 5.70
C VAL A 102 14.23 7.48 5.58
N TYR A 103 14.35 6.43 4.77
CA TYR A 103 13.30 5.42 4.62
C TYR A 103 13.08 4.64 5.91
N LYS A 104 14.16 4.26 6.60
CA LYS A 104 14.09 3.63 7.91
C LYS A 104 13.48 4.56 8.96
N HIS A 105 13.87 5.85 8.95
CA HIS A 105 13.32 6.85 9.85
C HIS A 105 11.80 7.01 9.69
N HIS A 106 11.29 6.95 8.46
CA HIS A 106 9.86 7.05 8.16
C HIS A 106 9.13 5.70 8.17
N HIS A 107 9.80 4.60 8.50
CA HIS A 107 9.24 3.25 8.50
C HIS A 107 8.65 2.84 7.13
N ILE A 108 9.31 3.25 6.05
CA ILE A 108 8.93 2.90 4.66
C ILE A 108 10.00 2.03 3.97
N ASP A 109 11.04 1.63 4.71
CA ASP A 109 12.05 0.68 4.24
C ASP A 109 11.52 -0.77 4.20
N THR A 110 12.26 -1.65 3.54
CA THR A 110 11.94 -3.07 3.38
C THR A 110 11.61 -3.78 4.71
N ASP A 111 12.37 -3.54 5.78
CA ASP A 111 12.14 -4.24 7.06
C ASP A 111 10.84 -3.77 7.70
N SER A 112 10.53 -2.47 7.59
CA SER A 112 9.26 -1.91 8.06
C SER A 112 8.05 -2.45 7.28
N ILE A 113 8.18 -2.64 5.95
CA ILE A 113 7.12 -3.26 5.13
C ILE A 113 6.88 -4.72 5.54
N VAL A 114 7.95 -5.49 5.77
CA VAL A 114 7.84 -6.88 6.24
C VAL A 114 7.17 -6.94 7.61
N GLY A 115 7.60 -6.11 8.57
CA GLY A 115 6.99 -6.05 9.90
C GLY A 115 5.49 -5.74 9.85
N ALA A 116 5.12 -4.71 9.07
CA ALA A 116 3.71 -4.35 8.88
C ALA A 116 2.88 -5.48 8.25
N ALA A 117 3.47 -6.26 7.34
CA ALA A 117 2.81 -7.41 6.71
C ALA A 117 2.60 -8.56 7.70
N LEU A 118 3.57 -8.83 8.57
CA LEU A 118 3.42 -9.82 9.64
C LEU A 118 2.34 -9.41 10.64
N ASP A 119 2.37 -8.15 11.08
CA ASP A 119 1.38 -7.61 12.01
C ASP A 119 -0.05 -7.72 11.46
N VAL A 120 -0.26 -7.34 10.19
CA VAL A 120 -1.62 -7.33 9.58
C VAL A 120 -2.13 -8.74 9.26
N THR A 121 -1.24 -9.72 9.12
CA THR A 121 -1.59 -11.14 8.88
C THR A 121 -1.64 -11.96 10.17
N GLY A 122 -1.29 -11.37 11.33
CA GLY A 122 -1.35 -12.01 12.63
C GLY A 122 -0.30 -13.11 12.83
N GLN A 123 0.88 -12.95 12.21
CA GLN A 123 2.02 -13.88 12.31
C GLN A 123 2.98 -13.48 13.43
#